data_AF-J1ELN9-F1
#
_entry.id   AF-J1ELN9-F1
#
_cell.length_a   1.000
_cell.length_b   1.000
_cell.length_c   1.000
_cell.angle_alpha   90.00
_cell.angle_beta   90.00
_cell.angle_gamma   90.00
#
_symmetry.space_group_name_H-M   'P 1'
#
loop_
_entity.id
_entity.type
_entity.pdbx_description
1 polymer ?
#
loop_
_entity_poly.entity_id
_entity_poly.type
_entity_poly.pdbx_seq_one_letter_code
_entity_poly.pdbx_strand_id
1 'polypeptide(L)'
;MRPSLLLAATLLAPSLPALAAPPRMDTLVVVSQSDNGVARACAPDQLCVDIAPSQPGCEGQACTIDVGLLQLPGGPRDAAPAAYRMAGLASAGDGASMELWPRLIRFEGGVLVGVQTRESTMYSGGGASATTLHLIAFVPGQPPVEVLSVPQNGSATIRACFSERHMKQRAGACHDEYTFEATVALAGASAAGMPVLRYRSKATSFPGRVSRSRDSLAARPLRQRDLVTVTDPQCSYQRLYRFTPQAGTYVPDAPVPDCSNYTVP
;
A
#
# COMPACT_ATOMS: atom_id res chain seq x y z
N MET A 1 -6.06 66.21 50.61
CA MET A 1 -6.07 65.79 49.19
C MET A 1 -5.55 64.36 49.12
N ARG A 2 -6.38 63.40 48.72
CA ARG A 2 -6.03 61.96 48.63
C ARG A 2 -5.64 61.63 47.18
N PRO A 3 -4.54 60.90 46.90
CA PRO A 3 -4.26 60.44 45.56
C PRO A 3 -4.97 59.10 45.31
N SER A 4 -5.69 59.01 44.19
CA SER A 4 -6.32 57.79 43.70
C SER A 4 -5.30 56.93 42.96
N LEU A 5 -5.11 55.69 43.40
CA LEU A 5 -4.41 54.65 42.64
C LEU A 5 -5.37 54.03 41.62
N LEU A 6 -5.01 54.11 40.34
CA LEU A 6 -5.63 53.35 39.25
C LEU A 6 -4.90 52.01 39.10
N LEU A 7 -5.58 50.90 39.41
CA LEU A 7 -5.14 49.55 39.06
C LEU A 7 -5.49 49.29 37.59
N ALA A 8 -4.48 49.09 36.74
CA ALA A 8 -4.66 48.58 35.39
C ALA A 8 -4.76 47.04 35.43
N ALA A 9 -5.95 46.51 35.17
CA ALA A 9 -6.16 45.07 35.00
C ALA A 9 -5.74 44.64 33.60
N THR A 10 -4.58 44.01 33.47
CA THR A 10 -4.13 43.33 32.25
C THR A 10 -4.93 42.04 32.07
N LEU A 11 -5.87 42.05 31.13
CA LEU A 11 -6.57 40.85 30.67
C LEU A 11 -5.61 40.00 29.83
N LEU A 12 -5.14 38.88 30.37
CA LEU A 12 -4.50 37.82 29.58
C LEU A 12 -5.57 37.13 28.73
N ALA A 13 -5.48 37.30 27.41
CA ALA A 13 -6.26 36.49 26.48
C ALA A 13 -5.71 35.05 26.46
N PRO A 14 -6.55 34.01 26.61
CA PRO A 14 -6.09 32.64 26.46
C PRO A 14 -5.70 32.38 25.01
N SER A 15 -4.44 32.03 24.79
CA SER A 15 -3.95 31.51 23.52
C SER A 15 -4.66 30.18 23.22
N LEU A 16 -5.58 30.18 22.26
CA LEU A 16 -6.16 28.95 21.73
C LEU A 16 -5.02 28.10 21.14
N PRO A 17 -4.93 26.80 21.46
CA PRO A 17 -3.98 25.93 20.79
C PRO A 17 -4.28 25.96 19.29
N ALA A 18 -3.26 26.22 18.47
CA ALA A 18 -3.38 26.12 17.03
C ALA A 18 -3.92 24.73 16.69
N LEU A 19 -5.07 24.65 15.99
CA LEU A 19 -5.57 23.36 15.53
C LEU A 19 -4.49 22.71 14.67
N ALA A 20 -4.08 21.51 15.05
CA ALA A 20 -3.18 20.67 14.27
C ALA A 20 -3.67 20.57 12.82
N ALA A 21 -2.74 20.71 11.87
CA ALA A 21 -3.10 20.59 10.47
C ALA A 21 -3.65 19.18 10.20
N PRO A 22 -4.82 19.05 9.55
CA PRO A 22 -5.38 17.74 9.27
C PRO A 22 -4.46 16.95 8.34
N PRO A 23 -4.44 15.61 8.45
CA PRO A 23 -3.64 14.80 7.58
C PRO A 23 -4.10 14.99 6.13
N ARG A 24 -3.13 15.00 5.21
CA ARG A 24 -3.37 15.18 3.78
C ARG A 24 -2.59 14.16 2.98
N MET A 25 -3.07 13.86 1.78
CA MET A 25 -2.43 12.93 0.88
C MET A 25 -2.00 13.66 -0.39
N ASP A 26 -0.70 13.76 -0.59
CA ASP A 26 -0.11 14.45 -1.73
C ASP A 26 0.25 13.43 -2.83
N THR A 27 0.17 13.84 -4.08
CA THR A 27 0.68 13.04 -5.21
C THR A 27 2.18 13.20 -5.31
N LEU A 28 2.87 12.08 -5.50
CA LEU A 28 4.28 12.06 -5.87
C LEU A 28 4.40 12.03 -7.39
N VAL A 29 5.24 12.90 -7.95
CA VAL A 29 5.59 12.90 -9.37
C VAL A 29 6.96 12.27 -9.52
N VAL A 30 7.05 11.22 -10.35
CA VAL A 30 8.33 10.55 -10.64
C VAL A 30 9.25 11.53 -11.35
N VAL A 31 10.42 11.77 -10.75
CA VAL A 31 11.46 12.66 -11.28
C VAL A 31 12.53 11.85 -12.01
N SER A 32 12.83 10.64 -11.52
CA SER A 32 13.73 9.70 -12.18
C SER A 32 13.34 8.27 -11.84
N GLN A 33 13.47 7.37 -12.80
CA GLN A 33 13.25 5.94 -12.63
C GLN A 33 14.30 5.18 -13.45
N SER A 34 14.83 4.10 -12.89
CA SER A 34 15.70 3.16 -13.59
C SER A 34 15.11 1.75 -13.54
N ASP A 35 15.54 0.92 -14.48
CA ASP A 35 15.13 -0.49 -14.56
C ASP A 35 15.61 -1.32 -13.35
N ASN A 36 16.55 -0.80 -12.58
CA ASN A 36 17.11 -1.47 -11.40
C ASN A 36 16.30 -1.20 -10.11
N GLY A 37 15.06 -0.74 -10.23
CA GLY A 37 14.20 -0.41 -9.09
C GLY A 37 14.59 0.88 -8.36
N VAL A 38 15.51 1.68 -8.91
CA VAL A 38 15.81 3.00 -8.38
C VAL A 38 14.76 3.97 -8.88
N ALA A 39 14.04 4.59 -7.94
CA ALA A 39 13.04 5.59 -8.27
C ALA A 39 13.19 6.78 -7.35
N ARG A 40 13.02 7.98 -7.88
CA ARG A 40 12.84 9.19 -7.09
C ARG A 40 11.56 9.86 -7.53
N ALA A 41 10.71 10.19 -6.56
CA ALA A 41 9.50 10.94 -6.80
C ALA A 41 9.38 12.08 -5.79
N CYS A 42 8.83 13.21 -6.21
CA CYS A 42 8.74 14.40 -5.38
C CYS A 42 7.31 14.94 -5.34
N ALA A 43 6.94 15.49 -4.20
CA ALA A 43 5.73 16.26 -4.03
C ALA A 43 5.92 17.72 -4.49
N PRO A 44 4.84 18.49 -4.69
CA PRO A 44 4.91 19.87 -5.16
C PRO A 44 5.76 20.82 -4.30
N ASP A 45 5.90 20.53 -3.00
CA ASP A 45 6.70 21.29 -2.05
C ASP A 45 8.16 20.80 -1.96
N GLN A 46 8.63 20.04 -2.96
CA GLN A 46 9.99 19.52 -3.08
C GLN A 46 10.40 18.51 -1.98
N LEU A 47 9.43 17.93 -1.26
CA LEU A 47 9.68 16.72 -0.49
C LEU A 47 9.84 15.54 -1.46
N CYS A 48 11.01 14.91 -1.47
CA CYS A 48 11.32 13.79 -2.33
C CYS A 48 11.46 12.50 -1.55
N VAL A 49 11.03 11.42 -2.18
CA VAL A 49 11.23 10.05 -1.70
C VAL A 49 12.07 9.35 -2.74
N ASP A 50 13.05 8.57 -2.30
CA ASP A 50 13.82 7.70 -3.16
C ASP A 50 13.83 6.24 -2.69
N ILE A 51 13.86 5.35 -3.67
CA ILE A 51 14.18 3.94 -3.51
C ILE A 51 15.57 3.76 -4.11
N ALA A 52 16.52 3.26 -3.34
CA ALA A 52 17.87 3.02 -3.80
C ALA A 52 18.42 1.70 -3.22
N PRO A 53 19.29 0.98 -3.95
CA PRO A 53 19.99 -0.16 -3.38
C PRO A 53 20.86 0.31 -2.20
N SER A 54 20.88 -0.46 -1.12
CA SER A 54 21.64 -0.11 0.08
C SER A 54 23.16 -0.13 -0.13
N GLN A 55 23.63 -0.77 -1.21
CA GLN A 55 25.05 -0.89 -1.57
C GLN A 55 25.25 -0.70 -3.08
N PRO A 56 26.28 0.07 -3.52
CA PRO A 56 26.65 0.15 -4.93
C PRO A 56 27.22 -1.18 -5.43
N GLY A 57 26.86 -1.60 -6.64
CA GLY A 57 27.47 -2.76 -7.32
C GLY A 57 26.78 -4.11 -7.08
N CYS A 58 25.57 -4.12 -6.54
CA CYS A 58 24.81 -5.36 -6.32
C CYS A 58 23.93 -5.77 -7.52
N GLU A 59 24.32 -5.39 -8.74
CA GLU A 59 23.63 -5.79 -9.96
C GLU A 59 23.61 -7.33 -10.09
N GLY A 60 22.42 -7.94 -10.07
CA GLY A 60 22.25 -9.39 -10.21
C GLY A 60 22.34 -10.22 -8.91
N GLN A 61 22.32 -9.60 -7.73
CA GLN A 61 22.26 -10.30 -6.42
C GLN A 61 21.16 -9.74 -5.50
N ALA A 62 20.84 -10.48 -4.43
CA ALA A 62 19.84 -10.08 -3.44
C ALA A 62 20.27 -8.82 -2.67
N CYS A 63 19.87 -7.67 -3.21
CA CYS A 63 20.10 -6.37 -2.60
C CYS A 63 19.08 -6.12 -1.51
N THR A 64 19.54 -5.66 -0.34
CA THR A 64 18.66 -4.86 0.51
C THR A 64 18.41 -3.52 -0.18
N ILE A 65 17.16 -3.06 -0.10
CA ILE A 65 16.72 -1.80 -0.70
C ILE A 65 16.45 -0.83 0.44
N ASP A 66 17.03 0.36 0.34
CA ASP A 66 16.79 1.44 1.27
C ASP A 66 15.76 2.41 0.66
N VAL A 67 14.75 2.75 1.46
CA VAL A 67 13.73 3.75 1.14
C VAL A 67 14.11 5.02 1.90
N GLY A 68 14.53 6.04 1.17
CA GLY A 68 14.97 7.33 1.69
C GLY A 68 13.87 8.39 1.64
N LEU A 69 13.85 9.25 2.65
CA LEU A 69 13.15 10.52 2.61
C LEU A 69 14.16 11.66 2.53
N LEU A 70 14.13 12.40 1.42
CA LEU A 70 15.01 13.52 1.15
C LEU A 70 14.21 14.82 1.02
N GLN A 71 14.51 15.79 1.87
CA GLN A 71 13.99 17.14 1.72
C GLN A 71 15.00 17.97 0.91
N LEU A 72 14.63 18.38 -0.32
CA LEU A 72 15.48 19.24 -1.15
C LEU A 72 15.31 20.74 -0.76
N PRO A 73 16.32 21.61 -1.01
CA PRO A 73 16.57 22.86 -0.25
C PRO A 73 15.54 23.99 -0.48
N GLY A 74 15.30 24.94 0.45
CA GLY A 74 16.22 25.58 1.42
C GLY A 74 15.94 25.40 2.92
N GLY A 75 15.94 24.16 3.39
CA GLY A 75 16.06 23.82 4.83
C GLY A 75 17.50 23.76 5.34
N PRO A 76 17.73 23.61 6.67
CA PRO A 76 19.06 23.44 7.25
C PRO A 76 19.78 22.25 6.61
N ARG A 77 21.06 22.44 6.25
CA ARG A 77 21.93 21.46 5.59
C ARG A 77 22.23 20.19 6.42
N ASP A 78 21.71 20.10 7.63
CA ASP A 78 22.09 19.10 8.64
C ASP A 78 20.98 18.08 8.98
N ALA A 79 19.82 18.12 8.32
CA ALA A 79 18.86 17.01 8.45
C ALA A 79 19.41 15.80 7.69
N ALA A 80 20.02 14.87 8.42
CA ALA A 80 20.47 13.60 7.86
C ALA A 80 19.28 12.92 7.15
N PRO A 81 19.44 12.43 5.91
CA PRO A 81 18.39 11.70 5.23
C PRO A 81 17.98 10.52 6.11
N ALA A 82 16.69 10.42 6.41
CA ALA A 82 16.15 9.27 7.10
C ALA A 82 15.96 8.16 6.07
N ALA A 83 16.50 6.98 6.35
CA ALA A 83 16.39 5.82 5.48
C ALA A 83 15.78 4.65 6.25
N TYR A 84 14.83 3.97 5.62
CA TYR A 84 14.28 2.71 6.07
C TYR A 84 14.87 1.59 5.22
N ARG A 85 15.46 0.59 5.87
CA ARG A 85 15.93 -0.60 5.15
C ARG A 85 14.79 -1.60 5.04
N MET A 86 14.31 -1.81 3.82
CA MET A 86 13.35 -2.86 3.55
C MET A 86 14.09 -4.20 3.45
N ALA A 87 13.84 -5.08 4.42
CA ALA A 87 14.31 -6.45 4.38
C ALA A 87 13.35 -7.31 3.55
N GLY A 88 13.88 -8.32 2.85
CA GLY A 88 13.03 -9.43 2.37
C GLY A 88 12.54 -9.35 0.93
N LEU A 89 12.95 -8.36 0.14
CA LEU A 89 12.98 -8.57 -1.30
C LEU A 89 14.32 -9.21 -1.60
N ALA A 90 14.32 -10.55 -1.64
CA ALA A 90 15.31 -11.24 -2.43
C ALA A 90 15.43 -10.52 -3.77
N SER A 91 16.66 -10.45 -4.31
CA SER A 91 17.01 -9.90 -5.62
C SER A 91 15.81 -9.84 -6.52
N ALA A 92 15.58 -8.74 -7.22
CA ALA A 92 14.76 -8.73 -8.42
C ALA A 92 15.21 -9.90 -9.34
N GLY A 93 14.71 -11.11 -9.07
CA GLY A 93 14.68 -12.23 -9.96
C GLY A 93 13.45 -12.03 -10.83
N ASP A 94 13.31 -12.86 -11.85
CA ASP A 94 12.37 -12.67 -12.95
C ASP A 94 10.87 -12.54 -12.56
N GLY A 95 10.53 -12.64 -11.26
CA GLY A 95 9.17 -12.50 -10.74
C GLY A 95 8.94 -11.46 -9.65
N ALA A 96 9.94 -10.71 -9.16
CA ALA A 96 9.75 -9.74 -8.07
C ALA A 96 10.16 -8.31 -8.47
N SER A 97 9.34 -7.31 -8.14
CA SER A 97 9.65 -5.89 -8.36
C SER A 97 9.23 -5.00 -7.20
N MET A 98 9.80 -3.79 -7.15
CA MET A 98 9.46 -2.75 -6.18
C MET A 98 9.26 -1.41 -6.89
N GLU A 99 8.24 -0.67 -6.48
CA GLU A 99 7.91 0.66 -6.99
C GLU A 99 7.47 1.61 -5.87
N LEU A 100 7.64 2.92 -6.06
CA LEU A 100 7.08 3.92 -5.14
C LEU A 100 5.55 3.95 -5.29
N TRP A 101 4.84 3.97 -4.15
CA TRP A 101 3.42 4.30 -4.18
C TRP A 101 3.29 5.77 -4.62
N PRO A 102 2.41 6.11 -5.60
CA PRO A 102 2.32 7.46 -6.16
C PRO A 102 1.73 8.51 -5.20
N ARG A 103 1.66 8.20 -3.91
CA ARG A 103 1.05 9.01 -2.86
C ARG A 103 1.95 9.01 -1.63
N LEU A 104 1.97 10.14 -0.95
CA LEU A 104 2.51 10.25 0.40
C LEU A 104 1.42 10.81 1.32
N ILE A 105 1.45 10.45 2.59
CA ILE A 105 0.51 10.97 3.58
C ILE A 105 1.26 11.82 4.58
N ARG A 106 0.86 13.06 4.75
CA ARG A 106 1.38 13.93 5.82
C ARG A 106 0.42 13.96 6.98
N PHE A 107 0.98 14.04 8.17
CA PHE A 107 0.23 14.20 9.40
C PHE A 107 1.03 15.06 10.39
N GLU A 108 0.43 15.33 11.54
CA GLU A 108 1.10 16.10 12.58
C GLU A 108 2.33 15.34 13.09
N GLY A 109 3.52 15.89 12.84
CA GLY A 109 4.77 15.31 13.32
C GLY A 109 5.44 14.31 12.38
N GLY A 110 4.94 14.07 11.17
CA GLY A 110 5.64 13.17 10.24
C GLY A 110 4.98 12.95 8.89
N VAL A 111 5.53 11.98 8.16
CA VAL A 111 4.99 11.52 6.87
C VAL A 111 4.95 10.00 6.80
N LEU A 112 3.96 9.46 6.09
CA LEU A 112 3.91 8.07 5.65
C LEU A 112 4.27 8.02 4.18
N VAL A 113 5.27 7.22 3.86
CA VAL A 113 5.71 6.93 2.51
C VAL A 113 5.25 5.53 2.16
N GLY A 114 4.69 5.35 0.96
CA GLY A 114 4.27 4.05 0.47
C GLY A 114 5.27 3.44 -0.51
N VAL A 115 5.48 2.13 -0.38
CA VAL A 115 6.25 1.32 -1.32
C VAL A 115 5.40 0.11 -1.71
N GLN A 116 5.38 -0.21 -3.00
CA GLN A 116 4.65 -1.34 -3.55
C GLN A 116 5.64 -2.44 -3.91
N THR A 117 5.44 -3.63 -3.37
CA THR A 117 6.20 -4.82 -3.75
C THR A 117 5.32 -5.75 -4.56
N ARG A 118 5.80 -6.19 -5.71
CA ARG A 118 5.10 -7.13 -6.58
C ARG A 118 5.85 -8.44 -6.61
N GLU A 119 5.13 -9.53 -6.44
CA GLU A 119 5.60 -10.89 -6.69
C GLU A 119 4.77 -11.52 -7.80
N SER A 120 5.37 -12.41 -8.57
CA SER A 120 4.71 -13.12 -9.65
C SER A 120 5.32 -14.50 -9.85
N THR A 121 4.46 -15.42 -10.29
CA THR A 121 4.81 -16.80 -10.61
C THR A 121 4.12 -17.20 -11.90
N MET A 122 4.88 -17.77 -12.83
CA MET A 122 4.34 -18.33 -14.07
C MET A 122 4.18 -19.84 -13.97
N TYR A 123 3.18 -20.38 -14.66
CA TYR A 123 2.99 -21.82 -14.79
C TYR A 123 2.32 -22.17 -16.12
N SER A 124 2.42 -23.43 -16.56
CA SER A 124 1.85 -23.84 -17.86
C SER A 124 0.33 -23.60 -17.91
N GLY A 125 -0.09 -22.67 -18.76
CA GLY A 125 -1.50 -22.29 -18.91
C GLY A 125 -1.94 -21.08 -18.09
N GLY A 126 -1.00 -20.31 -17.52
CA GLY A 126 -1.27 -19.00 -16.95
C GLY A 126 -0.18 -18.48 -16.03
N GLY A 127 -0.58 -17.78 -14.99
CA GLY A 127 0.32 -17.15 -14.05
C GLY A 127 -0.45 -16.34 -13.03
N ALA A 128 0.26 -15.88 -12.02
CA ALA A 128 -0.32 -15.04 -11.00
C ALA A 128 0.66 -13.98 -10.54
N SER A 129 0.12 -12.86 -10.06
CA SER A 129 0.90 -11.81 -9.42
C SER A 129 0.12 -11.19 -8.28
N ALA A 130 0.83 -10.75 -7.25
CA ALA A 130 0.28 -10.02 -6.12
C ALA A 130 1.14 -8.79 -5.83
N THR A 131 0.49 -7.69 -5.46
CA THR A 131 1.16 -6.46 -5.03
C THR A 131 0.76 -6.14 -3.61
N THR A 132 1.74 -5.91 -2.75
CA THR A 132 1.56 -5.48 -1.36
C THR A 132 2.00 -4.03 -1.22
N LEU A 133 1.18 -3.22 -0.55
CA LEU A 133 1.52 -1.86 -0.15
C LEU A 133 2.09 -1.88 1.27
N HIS A 134 3.30 -1.35 1.41
CA HIS A 134 3.95 -1.09 2.69
C HIS A 134 3.95 0.41 2.95
N LEU A 135 3.49 0.83 4.14
CA LEU A 135 3.60 2.22 4.59
C LEU A 135 4.66 2.33 5.66
N ILE A 136 5.61 3.23 5.44
CA ILE A 136 6.73 3.51 6.34
C ILE A 136 6.53 4.90 6.95
N ALA A 137 6.57 4.98 8.27
CA ALA A 137 6.48 6.23 9.01
C ALA A 137 7.87 6.86 9.16
N PHE A 138 7.97 8.11 8.74
CA PHE A 138 9.12 8.99 8.95
C PHE A 138 8.72 10.10 9.92
N VAL A 139 9.20 9.99 11.16
CA VAL A 139 8.94 10.93 12.26
C VAL A 139 10.28 11.53 12.70
N PRO A 140 10.43 12.86 12.78
CA PRO A 140 11.68 13.50 13.19
C PRO A 140 12.16 13.01 14.57
N GLY A 141 13.46 12.72 14.67
CA GLY A 141 14.07 12.22 15.90
C GLY A 141 13.79 10.75 16.22
N GLN A 142 13.10 10.03 15.34
CA GLN A 142 12.83 8.60 15.47
C GLN A 142 13.34 7.84 14.24
N PRO A 143 13.82 6.60 14.40
CA PRO A 143 14.14 5.77 13.24
C PRO A 143 12.86 5.49 12.43
N PRO A 144 12.93 5.48 11.08
CA PRO A 144 11.80 5.08 10.26
C PRO A 144 11.34 3.65 10.57
N VAL A 145 10.03 3.43 10.56
CA VAL A 145 9.44 2.12 10.85
C VAL A 145 8.31 1.80 9.88
N GLU A 146 8.21 0.55 9.43
CA GLU A 146 7.02 0.08 8.71
C GLU A 146 5.84 -0.02 9.67
N VAL A 147 4.72 0.59 9.32
CA VAL A 147 3.53 0.70 10.17
C VAL A 147 2.30 0.07 9.53
N LEU A 148 2.34 -0.34 8.27
CA LEU A 148 1.24 -1.05 7.62
C LEU A 148 1.78 -1.86 6.44
N SER A 149 1.32 -3.11 6.32
CA SER A 149 1.51 -3.93 5.12
C SER A 149 0.16 -4.55 4.74
N VAL A 150 -0.34 -4.26 3.53
CA VAL A 150 -1.66 -4.72 3.05
C VAL A 150 -1.64 -5.09 1.57
N PRO A 151 -2.42 -6.10 1.14
CA PRO A 151 -2.60 -6.40 -0.29
C PRO A 151 -3.21 -5.20 -1.02
N GLN A 152 -2.68 -4.86 -2.19
CA GLN A 152 -3.16 -3.76 -3.02
C GLN A 152 -3.68 -4.21 -4.38
N ASN A 153 -3.01 -5.18 -5.00
CA ASN A 153 -3.45 -5.77 -6.27
C ASN A 153 -3.20 -7.28 -6.26
N GLY A 154 -4.00 -8.02 -7.01
CA GLY A 154 -3.81 -9.44 -7.24
C GLY A 154 -4.42 -9.85 -8.56
N SER A 155 -3.75 -10.74 -9.28
CA SER A 155 -4.27 -11.37 -10.48
C SER A 155 -3.80 -12.81 -10.55
N ALA A 156 -4.67 -13.72 -10.99
CA ALA A 156 -4.29 -15.08 -11.33
C ALA A 156 -5.12 -15.57 -12.52
N THR A 157 -4.49 -16.33 -13.40
CA THR A 157 -5.14 -17.00 -14.53
C THR A 157 -4.70 -18.46 -14.52
N ILE A 158 -5.66 -19.39 -14.50
CA ILE A 158 -5.39 -20.82 -14.45
C ILE A 158 -6.09 -21.51 -15.61
N ARG A 159 -5.35 -22.26 -16.43
CA ARG A 159 -5.95 -23.08 -17.50
C ARG A 159 -6.87 -24.15 -16.91
N ALA A 160 -8.10 -24.19 -17.41
CA ALA A 160 -9.13 -25.14 -17.00
C ALA A 160 -9.45 -26.21 -18.07
N CYS A 161 -9.17 -25.95 -19.35
CA CYS A 161 -9.40 -26.93 -20.43
C CYS A 161 -8.13 -27.73 -20.78
N PHE A 162 -8.30 -29.03 -20.99
CA PHE A 162 -7.23 -29.96 -21.41
C PHE A 162 -7.66 -30.88 -22.55
N SER A 163 -8.89 -30.72 -23.06
CA SER A 163 -9.46 -31.48 -24.16
C SER A 163 -10.66 -30.74 -24.76
N GLU A 164 -11.08 -31.13 -25.97
CA GLU A 164 -12.33 -30.67 -26.60
C GLU A 164 -13.57 -30.90 -25.73
N ARG A 165 -13.57 -31.99 -24.95
CA ARG A 165 -14.64 -32.27 -23.98
C ARG A 165 -14.68 -31.19 -22.90
N HIS A 166 -13.53 -30.78 -22.37
CA HIS A 166 -13.46 -29.71 -21.37
C HIS A 166 -13.88 -28.36 -21.97
N MET A 167 -13.49 -28.07 -23.22
CA MET A 167 -13.94 -26.87 -23.93
C MET A 167 -15.46 -26.80 -24.01
N LYS A 168 -16.11 -27.90 -24.39
CA LYS A 168 -17.58 -28.00 -24.43
C LYS A 168 -18.19 -27.88 -23.02
N GLN A 169 -17.62 -28.58 -22.04
CA GLN A 169 -18.11 -28.52 -20.64
C GLN A 169 -18.01 -27.11 -20.06
N ARG A 170 -17.00 -26.33 -20.44
CA ARG A 170 -16.80 -24.95 -19.95
C ARG A 170 -17.37 -23.88 -20.87
N ALA A 171 -18.17 -24.25 -21.87
CA ALA A 171 -18.72 -23.32 -22.85
C ALA A 171 -17.64 -22.41 -23.48
N GLY A 172 -16.43 -22.95 -23.69
CA GLY A 172 -15.27 -22.23 -24.24
C GLY A 172 -14.42 -21.45 -23.22
N ALA A 173 -14.86 -21.28 -21.96
CA ALA A 173 -14.08 -20.58 -20.94
C ALA A 173 -12.94 -21.44 -20.38
N CYS A 174 -11.81 -21.45 -21.08
CA CYS A 174 -10.68 -22.32 -20.80
C CYS A 174 -9.65 -21.77 -19.81
N HIS A 175 -9.96 -20.62 -19.21
CA HIS A 175 -9.22 -20.07 -18.09
C HIS A 175 -10.17 -19.70 -16.97
N ASP A 176 -9.72 -19.94 -15.74
CA ASP A 176 -10.28 -19.36 -14.53
C ASP A 176 -9.44 -18.12 -14.19
N GLU A 177 -10.11 -16.99 -14.02
CA GLU A 177 -9.49 -15.70 -13.74
C GLU A 177 -9.88 -15.22 -12.35
N TYR A 178 -8.93 -14.61 -11.67
CA TYR A 178 -9.05 -14.07 -10.32
C TYR A 178 -8.45 -12.67 -10.32
N THR A 179 -9.18 -11.68 -9.82
CA THR A 179 -8.68 -10.31 -9.69
C THR A 179 -8.93 -9.78 -8.30
N PHE A 180 -8.03 -8.93 -7.83
CA PHE A 180 -8.13 -8.20 -6.57
C PHE A 180 -7.57 -6.81 -6.75
N GLU A 181 -8.33 -5.82 -6.29
CA GLU A 181 -7.95 -4.42 -6.31
C GLU A 181 -8.30 -3.81 -4.96
N ALA A 182 -7.37 -3.05 -4.39
CA ALA A 182 -7.62 -2.31 -3.16
C ALA A 182 -7.07 -0.89 -3.21
N THR A 183 -7.72 -0.03 -2.43
CA THR A 183 -7.38 1.39 -2.29
C THR A 183 -7.20 1.74 -0.82
N VAL A 184 -6.23 2.61 -0.54
CA VAL A 184 -6.02 3.25 0.75
C VAL A 184 -6.30 4.74 0.61
N ALA A 185 -7.19 5.26 1.45
CA ALA A 185 -7.57 6.67 1.48
C ALA A 185 -7.56 7.21 2.91
N LEU A 186 -7.50 8.52 3.07
CA LEU A 186 -7.68 9.16 4.38
C LEU A 186 -9.14 9.09 4.81
N ALA A 187 -9.36 8.76 6.08
CA ALA A 187 -10.66 8.77 6.74
C ALA A 187 -10.76 9.85 7.83
N GLY A 188 -9.63 10.45 8.23
CA GLY A 188 -9.56 11.50 9.24
C GLY A 188 -8.24 11.47 10.02
N ALA A 189 -8.20 12.19 11.14
CA ALA A 189 -7.13 12.11 12.12
C ALA A 189 -7.55 11.23 13.31
N SER A 190 -6.58 10.56 13.94
CA SER A 190 -6.79 9.91 15.23
C SER A 190 -6.35 10.83 16.38
N ALA A 191 -6.83 10.56 17.59
CA ALA A 191 -6.36 11.26 18.79
C ALA A 191 -4.85 11.08 19.07
N ALA A 192 -4.23 10.07 18.46
CA ALA A 192 -2.80 9.79 18.55
C ALA A 192 -1.96 10.57 17.51
N GLY A 193 -2.53 11.57 16.83
CA GLY A 193 -1.84 12.39 15.80
C GLY A 193 -1.64 11.69 14.44
N MET A 194 -1.66 10.36 14.42
CA MET A 194 -1.57 9.56 13.19
C MET A 194 -2.90 9.57 12.40
N PRO A 195 -2.85 9.52 11.05
CA PRO A 195 -4.05 9.50 10.22
C PRO A 195 -4.86 8.22 10.42
N VAL A 196 -6.17 8.28 10.20
CA VAL A 196 -7.02 7.09 10.08
C VAL A 196 -7.08 6.73 8.60
N LEU A 197 -6.78 5.46 8.28
CA LEU A 197 -6.73 4.99 6.90
C LEU A 197 -7.96 4.13 6.59
N ARG A 198 -8.64 4.42 5.49
CA ARG A 198 -9.71 3.59 4.95
C ARG A 198 -9.15 2.71 3.86
N TYR A 199 -9.20 1.41 4.10
CA TYR A 199 -8.88 0.38 3.13
C TYR A 199 -10.16 -0.16 2.51
N ARG A 200 -10.23 -0.23 1.18
CA ARG A 200 -11.35 -0.85 0.47
C ARG A 200 -10.82 -1.78 -0.60
N SER A 201 -11.26 -3.04 -0.57
CA SER A 201 -10.93 -4.04 -1.58
C SER A 201 -12.15 -4.43 -2.42
N LYS A 202 -11.87 -4.98 -3.60
CA LYS A 202 -12.81 -5.68 -4.46
C LYS A 202 -12.10 -6.88 -5.07
N ALA A 203 -12.71 -8.05 -4.95
CA ALA A 203 -12.22 -9.29 -5.54
C ALA A 203 -13.27 -9.86 -6.50
N THR A 204 -12.82 -10.38 -7.65
CA THR A 204 -13.72 -11.01 -8.61
C THR A 204 -13.15 -12.29 -9.18
N SER A 205 -14.04 -13.19 -9.62
CA SER A 205 -13.67 -14.39 -10.36
C SER A 205 -14.45 -14.52 -11.67
N PHE A 206 -13.87 -15.24 -12.63
CA PHE A 206 -14.50 -15.62 -13.89
C PHE A 206 -14.06 -17.04 -14.29
N PRO A 207 -14.92 -17.86 -14.93
CA PRO A 207 -16.34 -17.64 -15.18
C PRO A 207 -17.20 -18.00 -13.95
N GLY A 208 -18.02 -17.08 -13.51
CA GLY A 208 -18.83 -17.25 -12.30
C GLY A 208 -17.94 -17.41 -11.06
N ARG A 209 -18.46 -18.15 -10.07
CA ARG A 209 -17.76 -18.40 -8.80
C ARG A 209 -16.81 -19.59 -8.96
N VAL A 210 -15.55 -19.31 -9.24
CA VAL A 210 -14.45 -20.30 -9.27
C VAL A 210 -13.51 -20.07 -8.08
N SER A 211 -12.74 -21.09 -7.71
CA SER A 211 -11.80 -21.05 -6.59
C SER A 211 -10.51 -21.76 -6.95
N ARG A 212 -9.35 -21.18 -6.62
CA ARG A 212 -8.04 -21.80 -6.88
C ARG A 212 -7.84 -23.11 -6.13
N SER A 213 -8.54 -23.29 -5.02
CA SER A 213 -8.50 -24.49 -4.18
C SER A 213 -9.48 -25.60 -4.60
N ARG A 214 -10.20 -25.44 -5.71
CA ARG A 214 -11.19 -26.42 -6.18
C ARG A 214 -11.02 -26.66 -7.67
N ASP A 215 -11.16 -27.93 -8.08
CA ASP A 215 -11.21 -28.27 -9.49
C ASP A 215 -12.47 -27.71 -10.14
N SER A 216 -12.30 -26.80 -11.10
CA SER A 216 -13.40 -26.16 -11.80
C SER A 216 -14.09 -27.09 -12.80
N LEU A 217 -13.49 -28.22 -13.16
CA LEU A 217 -14.11 -29.28 -13.98
C LEU A 217 -14.99 -30.24 -13.16
N ALA A 218 -14.87 -30.24 -11.83
CA ALA A 218 -15.74 -31.03 -10.95
C ALA A 218 -17.14 -30.39 -10.79
N ALA A 219 -17.30 -29.13 -11.18
CA ALA A 219 -18.58 -28.43 -11.16
C ALA A 219 -19.49 -28.82 -12.35
N ARG A 220 -20.78 -28.43 -12.26
CA ARG A 220 -21.72 -28.61 -13.37
C ARG A 220 -21.19 -27.95 -14.66
N PRO A 221 -21.48 -28.51 -15.85
CA PRO A 221 -21.16 -27.85 -17.11
C PRO A 221 -21.69 -26.41 -17.16
N LEU A 222 -20.85 -25.52 -17.68
CA LEU A 222 -21.16 -24.11 -17.85
C LEU A 222 -22.12 -23.91 -19.03
N ARG A 223 -22.95 -22.89 -18.91
CA ARG A 223 -23.78 -22.35 -19.99
C ARG A 223 -23.33 -20.92 -20.29
N GLN A 224 -23.76 -20.36 -21.42
CA GLN A 224 -23.41 -18.99 -21.79
C GLN A 224 -23.69 -17.96 -20.69
N ARG A 225 -24.81 -18.10 -19.97
CA ARG A 225 -25.18 -17.23 -18.84
C ARG A 225 -24.25 -17.33 -17.62
N ASP A 226 -23.48 -18.40 -17.52
CA ASP A 226 -22.52 -18.61 -16.43
C ASP A 226 -21.16 -17.92 -16.74
N LEU A 227 -20.95 -17.45 -17.98
CA LEU A 227 -19.74 -16.74 -18.43
C LEU A 227 -19.78 -15.27 -18.01
N VAL A 228 -19.77 -15.05 -16.70
CA VAL A 228 -19.86 -13.71 -16.10
C VAL A 228 -18.79 -13.53 -15.04
N THR A 229 -18.22 -12.34 -14.94
CA THR A 229 -17.37 -11.97 -13.81
C THR A 229 -18.23 -11.70 -12.59
N VAL A 230 -17.94 -12.35 -11.47
CA VAL A 230 -18.71 -12.19 -10.23
C VAL A 230 -17.84 -11.67 -9.10
N THR A 231 -18.41 -10.85 -8.24
CA THR A 231 -17.76 -10.33 -7.04
C THR A 231 -17.75 -11.38 -5.94
N ASP A 232 -16.58 -11.57 -5.30
CA ASP A 232 -16.46 -12.33 -4.06
C ASP A 232 -16.79 -11.40 -2.87
N PRO A 233 -17.91 -11.63 -2.15
CA PRO A 233 -18.31 -10.78 -1.04
C PRO A 233 -17.40 -10.92 0.20
N GLN A 234 -16.65 -12.02 0.33
CA GLN A 234 -15.71 -12.19 1.44
C GLN A 234 -14.49 -11.28 1.25
N CYS A 235 -13.94 -11.22 0.03
CA CYS A 235 -12.73 -10.45 -0.28
C CYS A 235 -13.00 -9.04 -0.84
N SER A 236 -14.27 -8.63 -0.91
CA SER A 236 -14.69 -7.27 -1.27
C SER A 236 -15.23 -6.55 -0.04
N TYR A 237 -14.34 -5.92 0.74
CA TYR A 237 -14.67 -5.36 2.04
C TYR A 237 -14.07 -3.97 2.26
N GLN A 238 -14.45 -3.34 3.38
CA GLN A 238 -13.84 -2.11 3.86
C GLN A 238 -13.38 -2.28 5.31
N ARG A 239 -12.23 -1.69 5.66
CA ARG A 239 -11.72 -1.57 7.03
C ARG A 239 -11.23 -0.15 7.30
N LEU A 240 -11.35 0.28 8.55
CA LEU A 240 -10.63 1.44 9.06
C LEU A 240 -9.41 0.94 9.83
N TYR A 241 -8.24 1.40 9.42
CA TYR A 241 -6.99 1.16 10.11
C TYR A 241 -6.65 2.34 11.00
N ARG A 242 -6.34 2.06 12.26
CA ARG A 242 -5.91 3.05 13.26
C ARG A 242 -4.55 2.66 13.80
N PHE A 243 -3.66 3.64 13.93
CA PHE A 243 -2.36 3.41 14.54
C PHE A 243 -2.54 3.14 16.04
N THR A 244 -1.94 2.05 16.53
CA THR A 244 -1.92 1.70 17.95
C THR A 244 -0.49 1.79 18.47
N PRO A 245 -0.17 2.75 19.36
CA PRO A 245 1.19 2.93 19.88
C PRO A 245 1.78 1.66 20.53
N GLN A 246 0.95 0.85 21.16
CA GLN A 246 1.37 -0.38 21.83
C GLN A 246 1.88 -1.45 20.86
N ALA A 247 1.29 -1.52 19.66
CA ALA A 247 1.73 -2.46 18.62
C ALA A 247 2.70 -1.82 17.61
N GLY A 248 2.92 -0.50 17.69
CA GLY A 248 3.76 0.24 16.74
C GLY A 248 3.28 0.19 15.29
N THR A 249 2.01 -0.16 15.05
CA THR A 249 1.48 -0.44 13.71
C THR A 249 0.00 -0.05 13.59
N TYR A 250 -0.51 -0.03 12.36
CA TYR A 250 -1.91 0.13 12.04
C TYR A 250 -2.68 -1.16 12.23
N VAL A 251 -3.74 -1.11 13.05
CA VAL A 251 -4.62 -2.24 13.32
C VAL A 251 -5.99 -1.97 12.70
N PRO A 252 -6.59 -2.96 11.98
CA PRO A 252 -7.93 -2.81 11.43
C PRO A 252 -9.00 -2.85 12.52
N ASP A 253 -10.11 -2.16 12.29
CA ASP A 253 -11.28 -2.10 13.18
C ASP A 253 -12.06 -3.42 13.30
N ALA A 254 -11.84 -4.35 12.38
CA ALA A 254 -12.37 -5.71 12.42
C ALA A 254 -11.42 -6.70 11.74
N PRO A 255 -11.49 -8.00 12.06
CA PRO A 255 -10.64 -9.02 11.43
C PRO A 255 -10.64 -8.95 9.90
N VAL A 256 -9.47 -9.13 9.30
CA VAL A 256 -9.29 -9.18 7.85
C VAL A 256 -9.52 -10.62 7.38
N PRO A 257 -10.39 -10.85 6.37
CA PRO A 257 -10.62 -12.19 5.85
C PRO A 257 -9.38 -12.73 5.11
N ASP A 258 -9.22 -14.05 5.10
CA ASP A 258 -8.22 -14.69 4.25
C ASP A 258 -8.64 -14.57 2.77
N CYS A 259 -7.79 -13.88 2.01
CA CYS A 259 -7.95 -13.62 0.58
C CYS A 259 -6.78 -14.17 -0.23
N SER A 260 -6.07 -15.17 0.29
CA SER A 260 -4.92 -15.83 -0.37
C SER A 260 -5.21 -16.36 -1.77
N ASN A 261 -6.47 -16.73 -2.07
CA ASN A 261 -6.90 -17.06 -3.44
C ASN A 261 -6.67 -15.93 -4.45
N TYR A 262 -6.53 -14.69 -3.99
CA TYR A 262 -6.31 -13.52 -4.83
C TYR A 262 -4.99 -12.80 -4.55
N THR A 263 -4.49 -12.85 -3.31
CA THR A 263 -3.37 -12.03 -2.83
C THR A 263 -2.05 -12.77 -2.72
N VAL A 264 -1.99 -14.03 -3.17
CA VAL A 264 -0.76 -14.84 -3.24
C VAL A 264 -0.58 -15.34 -4.67
N PRO A 265 0.59 -15.14 -5.31
CA PRO A 265 0.87 -15.65 -6.64
C PRO A 265 0.91 -17.20 -6.66
#